data_AF-A0A7M3MCC6-F1
#
_entry.id   AF-A0A7M3MCC6-F1
#
_cell.length_a   1.000
_cell.length_b   1.000
_cell.length_c   1.000
_cell.angle_alpha   90.00
_cell.angle_beta   90.00
_cell.angle_gamma   90.00
#
_symmetry.space_group_name_H-M   'P 1'
#
loop_
_entity.id
_entity.type
_entity.pdbx_description
1 polymer ?
#
loop_
_entity_poly.entity_id
_entity_poly.type
_entity_poly.pdbx_seq_one_letter_code
_entity_poly.pdbx_strand_id
1 'polypeptide(L)'
;MREERINPGLNQEFRCSVLKRWENAFDALIDRVDAFGLDDEQASHIWERRLETMIRRGTQCRNFELIAGDAESDEAPAIACTHVHGDLCMLALPRCSGVCAYYISRRETVDRAIPAGDNEPEEE
;
A
#
# COMPACT_ATOMS: atom_id res chain seq x y z
N MET A 1 -21.82 -6.96 -16.14
CA MET A 1 -20.41 -6.55 -16.28
C MET A 1 -20.24 -5.16 -15.61
N ARG A 2 -20.09 -5.13 -14.28
CA ARG A 2 -20.03 -3.87 -13.49
C ARG A 2 -19.09 -3.92 -12.29
N GLU A 3 -18.58 -5.09 -11.91
CA GLU A 3 -17.74 -5.27 -10.72
C GLU A 3 -16.28 -4.86 -10.94
N GLU A 4 -15.77 -4.92 -12.16
CA GLU A 4 -14.38 -4.52 -12.46
C GLU A 4 -14.16 -3.00 -12.43
N ARG A 5 -15.22 -2.18 -12.45
CA ARG A 5 -15.11 -0.71 -12.33
C ARG A 5 -14.81 -0.22 -10.91
N ILE A 6 -14.74 -1.11 -9.93
CA ILE A 6 -14.51 -0.77 -8.51
C ILE A 6 -13.28 -1.51 -7.96
N ASN A 7 -12.31 -1.88 -8.80
CA ASN A 7 -11.00 -2.26 -8.30
C ASN A 7 -10.14 -0.99 -8.15
N PRO A 8 -9.89 -0.47 -6.94
CA PRO A 8 -9.03 0.70 -6.76
C PRO A 8 -7.60 0.49 -7.31
N GLY A 9 -7.13 -0.77 -7.43
CA GLY A 9 -5.88 -1.12 -8.09
C GLY A 9 -5.84 -0.82 -9.60
N LEU A 10 -7.00 -0.71 -10.26
CA LEU A 10 -7.08 -0.31 -11.68
C LEU A 10 -7.03 1.22 -11.87
N ASN A 11 -7.30 2.01 -10.83
CA ASN A 11 -7.16 3.46 -10.92
C ASN A 11 -5.72 3.88 -10.60
N GLN A 12 -5.02 4.30 -11.66
CA GLN A 12 -3.64 4.75 -11.61
C GLN A 12 -3.39 5.97 -10.70
N GLU A 13 -4.44 6.72 -10.34
CA GLU A 13 -4.36 7.86 -9.41
C GLU A 13 -4.18 7.43 -7.96
N PHE A 14 -4.61 6.22 -7.59
CA PHE A 14 -4.52 5.71 -6.22
C PHE A 14 -3.22 4.97 -5.94
N ARG A 15 -2.44 4.66 -6.99
CA ARG A 15 -1.20 3.92 -6.87
C ARG A 15 -0.10 4.77 -6.23
N CYS A 16 0.78 4.13 -5.47
CA CYS A 16 1.94 4.79 -4.90
C CYS A 16 2.83 5.37 -6.00
N SER A 17 3.10 6.67 -5.95
CA SER A 17 3.91 7.38 -6.96
C SER A 17 5.35 6.88 -7.02
N VAL A 18 5.88 6.37 -5.90
CA VAL A 18 7.23 5.78 -5.85
C VAL A 18 7.25 4.42 -6.54
N LEU A 19 6.33 3.52 -6.21
CA LEU A 19 6.25 2.19 -6.84
C LEU A 19 5.99 2.31 -8.33
N LYS A 20 5.06 3.19 -8.73
CA LYS A 20 4.79 3.49 -10.14
C LYS A 20 6.05 3.97 -10.88
N ARG A 21 6.92 4.74 -10.23
CA ARG A 21 8.18 5.18 -10.83
C ARG A 21 9.18 4.03 -10.99
N TRP A 22 9.23 3.10 -10.04
CA TRP A 22 10.09 1.93 -10.13
C TRP A 22 9.62 0.99 -11.24
N GLU A 23 8.32 0.73 -11.32
CA GLU A 23 7.71 -0.05 -12.41
C GLU A 23 8.03 0.57 -13.78
N ASN A 24 7.77 1.87 -13.97
CA ASN A 24 8.12 2.54 -15.22
C ASN A 24 9.62 2.44 -15.56
N ALA A 25 10.50 2.44 -14.57
CA ALA A 25 11.94 2.31 -14.77
C ALA A 25 12.34 0.87 -15.15
N PHE A 26 11.60 -0.12 -14.63
CA PHE A 26 11.75 -1.52 -14.97
C PHE A 26 11.21 -1.82 -16.37
N ASP A 27 10.01 -1.35 -16.71
CA ASP A 27 9.44 -1.49 -18.06
C ASP A 27 10.40 -0.90 -19.12
N ALA A 28 10.92 0.30 -18.85
CA ALA A 28 11.92 0.93 -19.72
C ALA A 28 13.27 0.19 -19.76
N LEU A 29 13.56 -0.69 -18.80
CA LEU A 29 14.69 -1.60 -18.88
C LEU A 29 14.36 -2.77 -19.81
N ILE A 30 13.18 -3.38 -19.69
CA ILE A 30 12.75 -4.49 -20.55
C ILE A 30 12.80 -4.08 -22.03
N ASP A 31 12.25 -2.91 -22.36
CA ASP A 31 12.33 -2.37 -23.73
C ASP A 31 13.77 -2.25 -24.25
N ARG A 32 14.72 -1.96 -23.35
CA ARG A 32 16.14 -1.85 -23.70
C ARG A 32 16.83 -3.21 -23.79
N VAL A 33 16.46 -4.16 -22.94
CA VAL A 33 16.98 -5.54 -23.01
C VAL A 33 16.69 -6.10 -24.39
N ASP A 34 15.46 -5.94 -24.87
CA ASP A 34 15.06 -6.38 -26.20
C ASP A 34 15.79 -5.61 -27.32
N ALA A 35 15.88 -4.28 -27.19
CA ALA A 35 16.52 -3.45 -28.21
C ALA A 35 18.04 -3.68 -28.34
N PHE A 36 18.71 -4.02 -27.25
CA PHE A 36 20.16 -4.23 -27.21
C PHE A 36 20.56 -5.71 -27.19
N GLY A 37 19.60 -6.64 -27.18
CA GLY A 37 19.85 -8.07 -27.10
C GLY A 37 20.65 -8.47 -25.86
N LEU A 38 20.34 -7.84 -24.72
CA LEU A 38 21.00 -8.13 -23.45
C LEU A 38 20.55 -9.49 -22.93
N ASP A 39 21.46 -10.22 -22.30
CA ASP A 39 21.10 -11.43 -21.55
C ASP A 39 20.56 -11.09 -20.15
N ASP A 40 19.99 -12.10 -19.49
CA ASP A 40 19.36 -11.96 -18.17
C ASP A 40 20.34 -11.49 -17.09
N GLU A 41 21.62 -11.89 -17.17
CA GLU A 41 22.64 -11.51 -16.20
C GLU A 41 23.00 -10.02 -16.33
N GLN A 42 23.19 -9.56 -17.56
CA GLN A 42 23.43 -8.16 -17.89
C GLN A 42 22.24 -7.29 -17.48
N ALA A 43 21.01 -7.73 -17.79
CA ALA A 43 19.79 -7.04 -17.43
C ALA A 43 19.66 -6.89 -15.90
N SER A 44 19.89 -7.98 -15.17
CA SER A 44 19.83 -8.02 -13.70
C SER A 44 20.83 -7.06 -13.07
N HIS A 45 22.09 -7.09 -13.51
CA HIS A 45 23.13 -6.20 -12.97
C HIS A 45 22.85 -4.72 -13.27
N ILE A 46 22.29 -4.40 -14.45
CA ILE A 46 21.84 -3.03 -14.76
C ILE A 46 20.69 -2.61 -13.84
N TRP A 47 19.73 -3.52 -13.59
CA TRP A 47 18.60 -3.25 -12.72
C TRP A 47 19.03 -2.98 -11.29
N GLU A 48 19.85 -3.84 -10.69
CA GLU A 48 20.35 -3.71 -9.32
C GLU A 48 20.99 -2.34 -9.08
N ARG A 49 21.90 -1.91 -9.96
CA ARG A 49 22.57 -0.62 -9.86
C ARG A 49 21.60 0.56 -9.97
N ARG A 50 20.58 0.45 -10.82
CA ARG A 50 19.54 1.49 -10.95
C ARG A 50 18.65 1.54 -9.71
N LEU A 51 18.21 0.39 -9.22
CA LEU A 51 17.37 0.27 -8.04
C LEU A 51 18.07 0.86 -6.81
N GLU A 52 19.32 0.49 -6.57
CA GLU A 52 20.16 1.02 -5.49
C GLU A 52 20.30 2.55 -5.57
N THR A 53 20.44 3.09 -6.79
CA THR A 53 20.49 4.53 -7.03
C THR A 53 19.14 5.20 -6.75
N MET A 54 18.02 4.58 -7.14
CA MET A 54 16.68 5.10 -6.86
C MET A 54 16.37 5.09 -5.37
N ILE A 55 16.80 4.06 -4.65
CA ILE A 55 16.71 3.95 -3.19
C ILE A 55 17.52 5.07 -2.52
N ARG A 56 18.81 5.22 -2.87
CA ARG A 56 19.70 6.24 -2.28
C ARG A 56 19.28 7.68 -2.55
N ARG A 57 18.66 7.94 -3.71
CA ARG A 57 18.14 9.27 -4.04
C ARG A 57 16.92 9.67 -3.20
N GLY A 58 16.46 8.77 -2.31
CA GLY A 58 15.36 8.98 -1.41
C GLY A 58 14.02 8.86 -2.12
N THR A 59 13.01 8.41 -1.39
CA THR A 59 11.63 8.44 -1.80
C THR A 59 11.21 9.91 -1.93
N GLN A 60 11.17 10.44 -3.16
CA GLN A 60 10.79 11.85 -3.43
C GLN A 60 9.32 12.17 -3.11
N CYS A 61 8.62 11.27 -2.41
CA CYS A 61 7.25 11.46 -1.99
C CYS A 61 7.23 12.31 -0.72
N ARG A 62 6.54 13.45 -0.75
CA ARG A 62 6.40 14.35 0.41
C ARG A 62 5.61 13.74 1.57
N ASN A 63 4.82 12.72 1.28
CA ASN A 63 4.02 12.00 2.27
C ASN A 63 4.69 10.69 2.69
N PHE A 64 6.00 10.54 2.48
CA PHE A 64 6.69 9.32 2.86
C PHE A 64 6.90 9.27 4.37
N GLU A 65 6.42 8.19 5.00
CA GLU A 65 6.60 7.93 6.42
C GLU A 65 7.07 6.48 6.61
N LEU A 66 8.22 6.31 7.26
CA LEU A 66 8.76 4.98 7.58
C LEU A 66 7.88 4.26 8.60
N ILE A 67 7.69 2.95 8.41
CA ILE A 67 7.11 2.07 9.42
C ILE A 67 8.01 2.10 10.67
N ALA A 68 7.41 2.38 11.82
CA ALA A 68 8.15 2.46 13.08
C ALA A 68 8.76 1.09 13.43
N GLY A 69 10.07 1.03 13.58
CA GLY A 69 10.83 -0.20 13.86
C GLY A 69 11.64 -0.72 12.67
N ASP A 70 11.35 -0.29 11.44
CA ASP A 70 12.01 -0.75 10.22
C ASP A 70 13.14 0.17 9.75
N ALA A 71 13.53 1.15 10.59
CA ALA A 71 14.61 2.09 10.29
C ALA A 71 15.98 1.41 10.09
N GLU A 72 16.14 0.16 10.55
CA GLU A 72 17.32 -0.67 10.37
C GLU A 72 17.08 -1.89 9.46
N SER A 73 15.91 -1.99 8.81
CA SER A 73 15.64 -3.09 7.90
C SER A 73 16.39 -2.91 6.58
N ASP A 74 16.92 -4.00 6.02
CA ASP A 74 17.57 -4.05 4.69
C ASP A 74 16.53 -3.96 3.54
N GLU A 75 15.25 -3.76 3.85
CA GLU A 75 14.18 -3.68 2.85
C GLU A 75 14.22 -2.35 2.09
N ALA A 76 13.76 -2.38 0.83
CA ALA A 76 13.75 -1.19 -0.01
C ALA A 76 12.82 -0.12 0.61
N PRO A 77 13.28 1.11 0.87
CA PRO A 77 12.58 2.07 1.72
C PRO A 77 11.19 2.48 1.22
N ALA A 78 10.88 2.34 -0.07
CA ALA A 78 9.52 2.60 -0.57
C ALA A 78 8.48 1.57 -0.10
N ILE A 79 8.90 0.33 0.16
CA ILE A 79 8.05 -0.74 0.69
C ILE A 79 7.83 -0.53 2.19
N ALA A 80 8.83 0.01 2.89
CA ALA A 80 8.76 0.38 4.30
C ALA A 80 7.91 1.65 4.57
N CYS A 81 7.10 2.12 3.62
CA CYS A 81 6.21 3.26 3.80
C CYS A 81 4.92 2.84 4.50
N THR A 82 4.58 3.46 5.62
CA THR A 82 3.38 3.14 6.43
C THR A 82 2.05 3.34 5.67
N HIS A 83 2.06 4.14 4.61
CA HIS A 83 0.86 4.42 3.80
C HIS A 83 0.71 3.54 2.57
N VAL A 84 1.70 2.70 2.27
CA VAL A 84 1.63 1.79 1.13
C VAL A 84 0.91 0.51 1.55
N HIS A 85 -0.09 0.10 0.77
CA HIS A 85 -0.78 -1.17 0.96
C HIS A 85 -0.88 -1.91 -0.37
N GLY A 86 -0.03 -2.92 -0.57
CA GLY A 86 0.20 -3.50 -1.89
C GLY A 86 0.90 -2.48 -2.79
N ASP A 87 0.22 -2.04 -3.85
CA ASP A 87 0.69 -0.98 -4.75
C ASP A 87 -0.06 0.36 -4.57
N LEU A 88 -1.02 0.42 -3.65
CA LEU A 88 -1.86 1.59 -3.38
C LEU A 88 -1.24 2.51 -2.33
N CYS A 89 -1.49 3.81 -2.48
CA CYS A 89 -1.23 4.82 -1.46
C CYS A 89 -2.52 5.14 -0.71
N MET A 90 -2.58 4.82 0.58
CA MET A 90 -3.76 5.04 1.41
C MET A 90 -4.16 6.54 1.50
N LEU A 91 -3.20 7.45 1.34
CA LEU A 91 -3.46 8.90 1.30
C LEU A 91 -4.03 9.39 -0.03
N ALA A 92 -3.90 8.61 -1.11
CA ALA A 92 -4.47 8.94 -2.42
C ALA A 92 -5.91 8.43 -2.58
N LEU A 93 -6.35 7.51 -1.71
CA LEU A 93 -7.73 7.02 -1.71
C LEU A 93 -8.70 8.13 -1.27
N PRO A 94 -9.92 8.16 -1.84
CA PRO A 94 -10.93 9.10 -1.40
C PRO A 94 -11.28 8.85 0.08
N ARG A 95 -11.52 9.93 0.81
CA ARG A 95 -12.04 9.81 2.19
C ARG A 95 -13.37 9.08 2.15
N CYS A 96 -13.50 8.01 2.93
CA CYS A 96 -14.78 7.36 3.12
C CYS A 96 -15.76 8.36 3.76
N SER A 97 -16.93 8.54 3.14
CA SER A 97 -18.01 9.39 3.68
C SER A 97 -18.74 8.76 4.88
N GLY A 98 -18.27 7.62 5.38
CA GLY A 98 -18.77 7.00 6.60
C GLY A 98 -19.98 6.07 6.43
N VAL A 99 -20.40 5.77 5.19
CA VAL A 99 -21.56 4.89 4.96
C VAL A 99 -21.12 3.51 4.48
N CYS A 100 -20.15 2.89 5.16
CA CYS A 100 -19.93 1.46 4.97
C CYS A 100 -20.96 0.72 5.83
N ALA A 101 -22.03 0.22 5.20
CA ALA A 101 -23.08 -0.54 5.87
C ALA A 101 -22.58 -1.81 6.59
N TYR A 102 -21.35 -2.24 6.29
CA TYR A 102 -20.71 -3.42 6.86
C TYR A 102 -19.60 -3.09 7.86
N TYR A 103 -19.24 -1.81 8.03
CA TYR A 103 -18.22 -1.44 9.01
C TYR A 103 -18.85 -1.40 10.40
N ILE A 104 -18.58 -2.43 11.18
CA ILE A 104 -18.94 -2.49 12.59
C ILE A 104 -17.69 -2.08 13.38
N SER A 105 -17.81 -1.00 14.15
CA SER A 105 -16.70 -0.58 15.01
C SER A 105 -16.49 -1.61 16.13
N ARG A 106 -15.23 -1.82 16.54
CA ARG A 106 -14.90 -2.74 17.64
C ARG A 106 -15.61 -2.38 18.97
N ARG A 107 -16.03 -1.12 19.14
CA ARG A 107 -16.84 -0.67 20.29
C ARG A 107 -18.27 -1.22 20.21
N GLU A 108 -18.92 -1.16 19.04
CA GLU A 108 -20.29 -1.66 18.85
C GLU A 108 -20.42 -3.19 18.99
N THR A 109 -19.35 -3.95 18.73
CA THR A 109 -19.35 -5.40 18.99
C THR A 109 -19.39 -5.75 20.48
N VAL A 110 -18.84 -4.90 21.35
CA VAL A 110 -18.87 -5.12 22.82
C VAL A 110 -20.26 -4.82 23.37
N ASP A 111 -20.89 -3.73 22.92
CA ASP A 111 -22.24 -3.34 23.37
C ASP A 111 -23.33 -4.33 22.96
N ARG A 112 -23.15 -5.04 21.84
CA ARG A 112 -24.07 -6.12 21.41
C ARG A 112 -23.86 -7.44 22.15
N ALA A 113 -22.72 -7.65 22.78
CA ALA A 113 -22.37 -8.91 23.43
C ALA A 113 -22.81 -8.99 24.90
N ILE A 114 -23.27 -7.88 25.50
CA ILE A 114 -23.85 -7.87 26.84
C ILE A 114 -25.37 -7.98 26.70
N PRO A 115 -26.00 -9.16 26.89
CA PRO A 115 -27.44 -9.21 27.07
C PRO A 115 -27.76 -8.42 28.34
N ALA A 116 -28.78 -7.55 28.25
CA ALA A 116 -29.35 -6.89 29.42
C ALA A 116 -29.91 -8.00 30.34
N GLY A 117 -29.09 -8.41 31.30
CA GLY A 117 -29.50 -9.28 32.40
C GLY A 117 -30.39 -8.50 33.34
N ASP A 118 -31.58 -9.05 33.55
CA ASP A 118 -32.71 -8.51 34.27
C ASP A 118 -32.37 -7.90 35.64
N ASN A 119 -32.85 -6.68 35.89
CA ASN A 119 -32.98 -6.15 37.24
C ASN A 119 -34.21 -6.82 37.88
N GLU A 120 -34.02 -7.82 38.74
CA GLU A 120 -35.03 -8.16 39.74
C GLU A 120 -34.92 -7.19 40.93
N PRO A 121 -36.02 -6.55 41.36
CA PRO A 121 -36.03 -5.78 42.59
C PRO A 121 -36.20 -6.74 43.77
N GLU A 122 -35.23 -6.79 44.68
CA GLU A 122 -35.44 -7.39 46.01
C GLU A 122 -36.31 -6.44 46.85
N GLU A 123 -37.56 -6.83 47.10
CA GLU A 123 -38.43 -6.29 48.13
C GLU A 123 -38.07 -6.89 49.51
N GLU A 124 -38.02 -5.99 50.51
CA GLU A 124 -38.02 -6.17 51.99
C GLU A 124 -36.80 -6.76 52.72
#